data_AF-A0A9C8LV54-F1
#
_entry.id   AF-A0A9C8LV54-F1
#
_cell.length_a   1.000
_cell.length_b   1.000
_cell.length_c   1.000
_cell.angle_alpha   90.00
_cell.angle_beta   90.00
_cell.angle_gamma   90.00
#
_symmetry.space_group_name_H-M   'P 1'
#
loop_
_entity.id
_entity.type
_entity.pdbx_description
1 polymer ?
#
loop_
_entity_poly.entity_id
_entity_poly.type
_entity_poly.pdbx_seq_one_letter_code
_entity_poly.pdbx_strand_id
1 'polypeptide(L)'
;MRRFFSGLVLLFGFFSILRGEALLKDFNINEYKNMYQITVSFDHVPVYKEMTLESPMRIVLDFQETTMTPPKRTVAIQRPPFREIRVAQFSPTTVRFVLELSEKLLYTVSKNQNSLIISLPYANENTVDTVERFVDVKVAPRKESVTLTRVKIGTPVKVLNERDNWLMIMLPDGQDGWVRKQSIRL
;
A
#
# COMPACT_ATOMS: atom_id res chain seq x y z
N MET A 1 53.21 -27.50 -34.28
CA MET A 1 51.76 -27.17 -34.28
C MET A 1 51.01 -28.28 -33.57
N ARG A 2 50.58 -28.05 -32.32
CA ARG A 2 49.48 -28.74 -31.61
C ARG A 2 49.43 -28.19 -30.17
N ARG A 3 48.46 -27.32 -29.90
CA ARG A 3 48.12 -26.83 -28.57
C ARG A 3 47.06 -27.77 -27.98
N PHE A 4 47.32 -28.34 -26.82
CA PHE A 4 46.28 -28.96 -26.00
C PHE A 4 45.57 -27.84 -25.22
N PHE A 5 44.27 -27.64 -25.46
CA PHE A 5 43.41 -26.88 -24.56
C PHE A 5 42.80 -27.86 -23.56
N SER A 6 43.20 -27.73 -22.29
CA SER A 6 42.48 -28.30 -21.16
C SER A 6 41.24 -27.44 -20.92
N GLY A 7 40.06 -27.98 -21.21
CA GLY A 7 38.78 -27.36 -20.87
C GLY A 7 38.42 -27.70 -19.42
N LEU A 8 38.49 -26.72 -18.53
CA LEU A 8 37.86 -26.80 -17.22
C LEU A 8 36.38 -26.44 -17.39
N VAL A 9 35.51 -27.44 -17.40
CA VAL A 9 34.06 -27.23 -17.26
C VAL A 9 33.77 -26.99 -15.79
N LEU A 10 33.57 -25.73 -15.40
CA LEU A 10 32.99 -25.40 -14.11
C LEU A 10 31.48 -25.67 -14.18
N LEU A 11 31.07 -26.86 -13.72
CA LEU A 11 29.68 -27.10 -13.36
C LEU A 11 29.37 -26.24 -12.12
N PHE A 12 28.73 -25.09 -12.32
CA PHE A 12 27.98 -24.43 -11.25
C PHE A 12 26.73 -25.27 -11.00
N GLY A 13 26.84 -26.22 -10.07
CA GLY A 13 25.68 -26.85 -9.48
C GLY A 13 24.81 -25.77 -8.85
N PHE A 14 23.66 -25.49 -9.46
CA PHE A 14 22.57 -24.81 -8.76
C PHE A 14 22.10 -25.75 -7.65
N PHE A 15 22.66 -25.59 -6.45
CA PHE A 15 21.97 -26.04 -5.25
C PHE A 15 20.74 -25.13 -5.11
N SER A 16 19.62 -25.56 -5.69
CA SER A 16 18.31 -25.10 -5.24
C SER A 16 18.19 -25.56 -3.79
N ILE A 17 18.53 -24.66 -2.85
CA ILE A 17 18.13 -24.83 -1.46
C ILE A 17 16.62 -24.97 -1.52
N LEU A 18 16.09 -26.15 -1.17
CA LEU A 18 14.68 -26.36 -0.88
C LEU A 18 14.35 -25.50 0.35
N ARG A 19 14.17 -24.19 0.14
CA ARG A 19 13.46 -23.37 1.10
C ARG A 19 12.02 -23.83 0.98
N GLY A 20 11.44 -24.29 2.09
CA GLY A 20 10.03 -24.61 2.15
C GLY A 20 9.17 -23.39 1.79
N GLU A 21 7.87 -23.58 1.66
CA GLU A 21 6.94 -22.51 1.31
C GLU A 21 7.15 -21.27 2.19
N ALA A 22 7.24 -20.09 1.56
CA ALA A 22 7.29 -18.82 2.26
C ALA A 22 5.98 -18.55 2.99
N LEU A 23 6.06 -17.87 4.13
CA LEU A 23 4.91 -17.43 4.91
C LEU A 23 4.79 -15.92 4.83
N LEU A 24 3.69 -15.41 4.27
CA LEU A 24 3.32 -13.99 4.42
C LEU A 24 2.87 -13.75 5.86
N LYS A 25 3.58 -12.87 6.56
CA LYS A 25 3.34 -12.55 7.98
C LYS A 25 2.39 -11.38 8.15
N ASP A 26 2.66 -10.27 7.48
CA ASP A 26 1.87 -9.05 7.61
C ASP A 26 2.10 -8.10 6.43
N PHE A 27 1.32 -7.03 6.38
CA PHE A 27 1.62 -5.86 5.58
C PHE A 27 1.24 -4.57 6.32
N ASN A 28 2.00 -3.51 6.04
CA ASN A 28 1.77 -2.17 6.57
C ASN A 28 1.82 -1.14 5.44
N ILE A 29 1.05 -0.07 5.56
CA ILE A 29 1.08 1.08 4.66
C ILE A 29 1.47 2.33 5.44
N ASN A 30 2.47 3.05 4.95
CA ASN A 30 2.88 4.35 5.45
C ASN A 30 2.86 5.39 4.33
N GLU A 31 2.62 6.64 4.69
CA GLU A 31 2.75 7.79 3.78
C GLU A 31 3.87 8.69 4.29
N TYR A 32 4.81 9.05 3.42
CA TYR A 32 5.85 10.02 3.72
C TYR A 32 6.21 10.83 2.48
N LYS A 33 6.24 12.17 2.60
CA LYS A 33 6.65 13.10 1.53
C LYS A 33 6.06 12.75 0.15
N ASN A 34 4.74 12.58 0.07
CA ASN A 34 4.03 12.29 -1.19
C ASN A 34 4.40 10.93 -1.82
N MET A 35 4.77 9.98 -0.97
CA MET A 35 5.02 8.60 -1.36
C MET A 35 4.31 7.68 -0.39
N TYR A 36 3.51 6.76 -0.94
CA TYR A 36 3.03 5.61 -0.19
C TYR A 36 4.07 4.50 -0.24
N GLN A 37 4.35 3.91 0.93
CA GLN A 37 5.19 2.74 1.07
C GLN A 37 4.36 1.62 1.69
N ILE A 38 4.10 0.58 0.90
CA ILE A 38 3.50 -0.66 1.37
C ILE A 38 4.62 -1.66 1.61
N THR A 39 4.79 -2.06 2.86
CA THR A 39 5.75 -3.09 3.25
C THR A 39 5.00 -4.39 3.44
N VAL A 40 5.34 -5.43 2.67
CA VAL A 40 4.82 -6.79 2.82
C VAL A 40 5.92 -7.66 3.43
N SER A 41 5.67 -8.24 4.59
CA SER A 41 6.67 -8.98 5.37
C SER A 41 6.46 -10.48 5.32
N PHE A 42 7.56 -11.21 5.21
CA PHE A 42 7.60 -12.65 5.10
C PHE A 42 8.53 -13.26 6.16
N ASP A 43 8.56 -14.58 6.28
CA ASP A 43 9.67 -15.30 6.92
C ASP A 43 10.93 -15.31 6.03
N HIS A 44 10.75 -15.35 4.72
CA HIS A 44 11.74 -15.10 3.70
C HIS A 44 11.04 -14.62 2.40
N VAL A 45 11.68 -13.74 1.63
CA VAL A 45 11.02 -13.17 0.45
C VAL A 45 10.90 -14.22 -0.67
N PRO A 46 9.68 -14.49 -1.17
CA PRO A 46 9.44 -15.45 -2.24
C PRO A 46 9.77 -14.87 -3.63
N VAL A 47 9.76 -15.73 -4.63
CA VAL A 47 9.68 -15.29 -6.04
C VAL A 47 8.29 -14.68 -6.28
N TYR A 48 8.22 -13.60 -7.05
CA TYR A 48 6.95 -12.91 -7.30
C TYR A 48 6.80 -12.48 -8.75
N LYS A 49 5.54 -12.30 -9.17
CA LYS A 49 5.16 -11.74 -10.47
C LYS A 49 4.30 -10.50 -10.29
N GLU A 50 4.62 -9.45 -11.02
CA GLU A 50 3.85 -8.21 -11.04
C GLU A 50 2.89 -8.17 -12.24
N MET A 51 1.72 -7.57 -12.05
CA MET A 51 0.81 -7.22 -13.15
C MET A 51 -0.04 -6.00 -12.78
N THR A 52 -0.46 -5.26 -13.81
CA THR A 52 -1.42 -4.16 -13.68
C THR A 52 -2.69 -4.51 -14.46
N LEU A 53 -3.85 -4.33 -13.84
CA LEU A 53 -5.17 -4.49 -14.48
C LEU A 53 -5.86 -3.12 -14.50
N GLU A 54 -6.55 -2.76 -15.58
CA GLU A 54 -7.07 -1.39 -15.75
C GLU A 54 -8.57 -1.23 -15.50
N SER A 55 -9.32 -2.33 -15.29
CA SER A 55 -10.78 -2.29 -15.07
C SER A 55 -11.21 -3.29 -13.98
N PRO A 56 -11.33 -2.86 -12.70
CA PRO A 56 -10.81 -1.61 -12.13
C PRO A 56 -9.27 -1.59 -12.07
N MET A 57 -8.70 -0.39 -11.89
CA MET A 57 -7.26 -0.18 -11.75
C MET A 57 -6.71 -0.97 -10.55
N ARG A 58 -5.80 -1.90 -10.80
CA ARG A 58 -5.21 -2.78 -9.78
C ARG A 58 -3.73 -3.02 -10.05
N ILE A 59 -2.91 -2.88 -9.03
CA ILE A 59 -1.56 -3.45 -8.99
C ILE A 59 -1.68 -4.79 -8.27
N VAL A 60 -1.15 -5.85 -8.89
CA VAL A 60 -1.23 -7.21 -8.36
C VAL A 60 0.17 -7.80 -8.29
N LEU A 61 0.49 -8.37 -7.13
CA LEU A 61 1.69 -9.15 -6.89
C LEU A 61 1.29 -10.58 -6.53
N ASP A 62 1.72 -11.54 -7.35
CA ASP A 62 1.55 -12.97 -7.09
C ASP A 62 2.84 -13.53 -6.50
N PHE A 63 2.78 -13.90 -5.22
CA PHE A 63 3.88 -14.52 -4.48
C PHE A 63 3.82 -16.04 -4.67
N GLN A 64 4.84 -16.61 -5.31
CA GLN A 64 4.93 -18.04 -5.61
C GLN A 64 5.44 -18.83 -4.42
N GLU A 65 5.03 -20.09 -4.31
CA GLU A 65 5.39 -20.99 -3.21
C GLU A 65 5.19 -20.32 -1.84
N THR A 66 4.07 -19.61 -1.69
CA THR A 66 3.76 -18.80 -0.52
C THR A 66 2.41 -19.17 0.07
N THR A 67 2.33 -19.21 1.39
CA THR A 67 1.11 -19.40 2.15
C THR A 67 0.82 -18.23 3.09
N MET A 68 -0.42 -18.13 3.56
CA MET A 68 -0.82 -17.18 4.60
C MET A 68 -1.92 -17.75 5.50
N THR A 69 -1.94 -17.35 6.76
CA THR A 69 -3.01 -17.67 7.72
C THR A 69 -3.44 -16.40 8.47
N PRO A 70 -4.72 -16.01 8.47
CA PRO A 70 -5.83 -16.62 7.73
C PRO A 70 -5.64 -16.53 6.20
N PRO A 71 -6.31 -17.38 5.39
CA PRO A 71 -6.10 -17.46 3.94
C PRO A 71 -6.61 -16.24 3.17
N LYS A 72 -7.26 -15.29 3.85
CA LYS A 72 -7.74 -14.05 3.25
C LYS A 72 -7.76 -12.93 4.28
N ARG A 73 -7.28 -11.75 3.87
CA ARG A 73 -7.39 -10.49 4.60
C ARG A 73 -7.72 -9.37 3.62
N THR A 74 -8.60 -8.49 4.05
CA THR A 74 -9.07 -7.36 3.24
C THR A 74 -9.10 -6.12 4.11
N VAL A 75 -8.52 -5.03 3.62
CA VAL A 75 -8.47 -3.74 4.29
C VAL A 75 -9.01 -2.69 3.34
N ALA A 76 -10.19 -2.17 3.65
CA ALA A 76 -10.71 -0.98 2.97
C ALA A 76 -9.83 0.21 3.33
N ILE A 77 -9.36 0.95 2.32
CA ILE A 77 -8.57 2.15 2.51
C ILE A 77 -9.40 3.30 1.99
N GLN A 78 -9.71 4.27 2.85
CA GLN A 78 -10.51 5.44 2.48
C GLN A 78 -9.63 6.61 2.03
N ARG A 79 -8.37 6.35 1.68
CA ARG A 79 -7.34 7.33 1.30
C ARG A 79 -6.98 7.15 -0.18
N PRO A 80 -7.31 8.11 -1.05
CA PRO A 80 -6.87 8.13 -2.44
C PRO A 80 -5.35 8.00 -2.55
N PRO A 81 -4.86 7.29 -3.58
CA PRO A 81 -5.66 6.65 -4.62
C PRO A 81 -6.12 5.24 -4.26
N PHE A 82 -5.89 4.74 -3.03
CA PHE A 82 -6.32 3.40 -2.66
C PHE A 82 -7.82 3.34 -2.39
N ARG A 83 -8.46 2.29 -2.90
CA ARG A 83 -9.81 1.88 -2.54
C ARG A 83 -9.75 0.75 -1.53
N GLU A 84 -8.87 -0.21 -1.78
CA GLU A 84 -8.82 -1.45 -1.02
C GLU A 84 -7.48 -2.17 -1.20
N ILE A 85 -7.01 -2.82 -0.14
CA ILE A 85 -5.94 -3.82 -0.20
C ILE A 85 -6.56 -5.19 0.07
N ARG A 86 -6.32 -6.14 -0.84
CA ARG A 86 -6.75 -7.52 -0.71
C ARG A 86 -5.54 -8.43 -0.73
N VAL A 87 -5.46 -9.34 0.24
CA VAL A 87 -4.44 -10.38 0.28
C VAL A 87 -5.15 -11.70 0.47
N ALA A 88 -4.91 -12.66 -0.42
CA ALA A 88 -5.58 -13.95 -0.35
C ALA A 88 -4.71 -15.08 -0.90
N GLN A 89 -4.88 -16.27 -0.35
CA GLN A 89 -4.46 -17.52 -0.97
C GLN A 89 -5.24 -17.69 -2.29
N PHE A 90 -4.60 -17.38 -3.42
CA PHE A 90 -5.20 -17.41 -4.75
C PHE A 90 -5.21 -18.82 -5.34
N SER A 91 -4.19 -19.60 -5.02
CA SER A 91 -4.06 -21.03 -5.29
C SER A 91 -3.39 -21.69 -4.08
N PRO A 92 -3.31 -23.04 -3.99
CA PRO A 92 -2.62 -23.71 -2.90
C PRO A 92 -1.18 -23.23 -2.66
N THR A 93 -0.49 -22.76 -3.70
CA THR A 93 0.91 -22.33 -3.64
C THR A 93 1.13 -20.86 -3.99
N THR A 94 0.06 -20.07 -4.17
CA THR A 94 0.18 -18.66 -4.55
C THR A 94 -0.63 -17.77 -3.62
N VAL A 95 0.02 -16.80 -2.99
CA VAL A 95 -0.65 -15.67 -2.34
C VAL A 95 -0.70 -14.49 -3.30
N ARG A 96 -1.88 -13.91 -3.49
CA ARG A 96 -2.09 -12.72 -4.33
C ARG A 96 -2.33 -11.50 -3.44
N PHE A 97 -1.50 -10.49 -3.63
CA PHE A 97 -1.62 -9.17 -3.02
C PHE A 97 -2.12 -8.17 -4.07
N VAL A 98 -3.23 -7.49 -3.80
CA VAL A 98 -3.90 -6.58 -4.72
C VAL A 98 -4.05 -5.23 -4.06
N LEU A 99 -3.54 -4.19 -4.72
CA LEU A 99 -3.87 -2.79 -4.46
C LEU A 99 -4.92 -2.36 -5.49
N GLU A 100 -6.17 -2.12 -5.07
CA GLU A 100 -7.19 -1.51 -5.92
C GLU A 100 -7.11 0.00 -5.82
N LEU A 101 -6.99 0.68 -6.97
CA LEU A 101 -6.73 2.11 -7.06
C LEU A 101 -7.86 2.87 -7.77
N SER A 102 -8.03 4.15 -7.46
CA SER A 102 -8.94 5.07 -8.18
C SER A 102 -8.36 5.57 -9.50
N GLU A 103 -7.04 5.53 -9.65
CA GLU A 103 -6.32 5.97 -10.84
C GLU A 103 -5.04 5.14 -11.04
N LYS A 104 -4.43 5.29 -12.22
CA LYS A 104 -3.18 4.60 -12.55
C LYS A 104 -2.01 5.34 -11.91
N LEU A 105 -1.25 4.64 -11.07
CA LEU A 105 0.01 5.14 -10.52
C LEU A 105 1.19 4.33 -11.05
N LEU A 106 2.31 5.03 -11.26
CA LEU A 106 3.61 4.38 -11.34
C LEU A 106 3.99 3.85 -9.95
N TYR A 107 4.67 2.71 -9.92
CA TYR A 107 5.15 2.12 -8.68
C TYR A 107 6.48 1.42 -8.91
N THR A 108 7.22 1.19 -7.82
CA THR A 108 8.41 0.33 -7.81
C THR A 108 8.27 -0.71 -6.71
N VAL A 109 8.90 -1.87 -6.91
CA VAL A 109 9.01 -2.91 -5.89
C VAL A 109 10.49 -3.12 -5.60
N SER A 110 10.88 -3.01 -4.34
CA SER A 110 12.24 -3.30 -3.88
C SER A 110 12.22 -4.34 -2.77
N LYS A 111 13.29 -5.14 -2.70
CA LYS A 111 13.47 -6.14 -1.65
C LYS A 111 14.31 -5.53 -0.52
N ASN A 112 13.86 -5.70 0.71
CA ASN A 112 14.62 -5.35 1.91
C ASN A 112 14.51 -6.47 2.94
N GLN A 113 15.61 -7.18 3.20
CA GLN A 113 15.64 -8.35 4.09
C GLN A 113 14.53 -9.36 3.73
N ASN A 114 13.58 -9.54 4.66
CA ASN A 114 12.43 -10.44 4.54
C ASN A 114 11.15 -9.70 4.11
N SER A 115 11.26 -8.54 3.48
CA SER A 115 10.12 -7.75 3.03
C SER A 115 10.25 -7.32 1.57
N LEU A 116 9.09 -7.12 0.93
CA LEU A 116 8.95 -6.36 -0.30
C LEU A 116 8.37 -4.98 0.05
N ILE A 117 8.96 -3.93 -0.52
CA ILE A 117 8.54 -2.55 -0.34
C ILE A 117 8.03 -2.03 -1.69
N ILE A 118 6.72 -1.79 -1.76
CA ILE A 118 6.03 -1.21 -2.90
C ILE A 118 5.98 0.30 -2.66
N SER A 119 6.66 1.08 -3.50
CA SER A 119 6.70 2.53 -3.39
C SER A 119 5.86 3.15 -4.50
N LEU A 120 4.84 3.92 -4.13
CA LEU A 120 3.96 4.63 -5.04
C LEU A 120 4.13 6.13 -4.80
N PRO A 121 4.86 6.86 -5.67
CA PRO A 121 4.78 8.31 -5.66
C PRO A 121 3.35 8.71 -5.97
N TYR A 122 2.82 9.60 -5.16
CA TYR A 122 1.47 10.13 -5.33
C TYR A 122 1.51 11.63 -5.15
N ALA A 123 1.07 12.37 -6.16
CA ALA A 123 0.93 13.81 -6.11
C ALA A 123 -0.25 14.18 -5.21
N ASN A 124 -0.05 14.02 -3.91
CA ASN A 124 -0.87 14.72 -2.96
C ASN A 124 -0.50 16.20 -3.07
N GLU A 125 -1.43 17.05 -3.51
CA GLU A 125 -1.22 18.49 -3.52
C GLU A 125 -0.74 18.91 -2.12
N ASN A 126 0.37 19.64 -2.06
CA ASN A 126 0.90 20.18 -0.81
C ASN A 126 0.08 21.39 -0.32
N THR A 127 -1.15 21.53 -0.82
CA THR A 127 -2.08 22.56 -0.38
C THR A 127 -2.42 22.27 1.07
N VAL A 128 -1.83 23.08 1.94
CA VAL A 128 -2.18 23.10 3.35
C VAL A 128 -3.38 24.01 3.48
N ASP A 129 -4.56 23.39 3.53
CA ASP A 129 -5.79 24.10 3.78
C ASP A 129 -5.90 24.47 5.25
N THR A 130 -6.76 25.43 5.54
CA THR A 130 -6.97 25.90 6.90
C THR A 130 -8.41 25.65 7.34
N VAL A 131 -8.53 25.15 8.56
CA VAL A 131 -9.83 25.06 9.24
C VAL A 131 -10.33 26.48 9.52
N GLU A 132 -11.48 26.85 8.96
CA GLU A 132 -12.06 28.22 9.08
C GLU A 132 -12.98 28.38 10.30
N ARG A 133 -13.35 27.28 10.94
CA ARG A 133 -14.21 27.27 12.13
C ARG A 133 -13.91 26.05 12.99
N PHE A 134 -14.24 26.09 14.27
CA PHE A 134 -14.21 24.88 15.10
C PHE A 134 -15.02 23.77 14.42
N VAL A 135 -14.39 22.61 14.22
CA VAL A 135 -15.02 21.49 13.52
C VAL A 135 -14.73 20.17 14.23
N ASP A 136 -15.79 19.39 14.37
CA ASP A 136 -15.70 17.98 14.79
C ASP A 136 -15.18 17.16 13.63
N VAL A 137 -14.03 16.53 13.83
CA VAL A 137 -13.48 15.52 12.93
C VAL A 137 -14.19 14.21 13.25
N LYS A 138 -14.79 13.58 12.24
CA LYS A 138 -15.61 12.38 12.35
C LYS A 138 -14.84 11.14 11.90
N VAL A 139 -15.14 9.99 12.50
CA VAL A 139 -14.56 8.70 12.09
C VAL A 139 -15.06 8.25 10.69
N ALA A 140 -16.27 8.64 10.30
CA ALA A 140 -16.88 8.29 9.01
C ALA A 140 -17.64 9.49 8.41
N PRO A 141 -17.85 9.55 7.07
CA PRO A 141 -18.51 10.67 6.38
C PRO A 141 -20.04 10.62 6.52
N ARG A 142 -20.54 10.65 7.75
CA ARG A 142 -21.97 10.66 8.06
C ARG A 142 -22.26 11.48 9.31
N LYS A 143 -23.44 12.10 9.36
CA LYS A 143 -23.83 13.07 10.41
C LYS A 143 -23.71 12.48 11.82
N GLU A 144 -24.21 11.27 12.00
CA GLU A 144 -24.23 10.56 13.29
C GLU A 144 -22.93 9.79 13.59
N SER A 145 -21.85 10.06 12.86
CA SER A 145 -20.56 9.45 13.16
C SER A 145 -20.02 9.94 14.51
N VAL A 146 -19.35 9.02 15.20
CA VAL A 146 -18.50 9.33 16.36
C VAL A 146 -17.52 10.45 15.99
N THR A 147 -17.40 11.43 16.90
CA THR A 147 -16.38 12.48 16.82
C THR A 147 -15.05 11.88 17.29
N LEU A 148 -14.07 11.85 16.39
CA LEU A 148 -12.70 11.45 16.68
C LEU A 148 -12.00 12.50 17.54
N THR A 149 -12.07 13.76 17.10
CA THR A 149 -11.48 14.92 17.80
C THR A 149 -12.16 16.20 17.35
N ARG A 150 -11.81 17.33 17.98
CA ARG A 150 -12.24 18.67 17.59
C ARG A 150 -11.03 19.54 17.32
N VAL A 151 -11.01 20.18 16.15
CA VAL A 151 -9.90 21.04 15.72
C VAL A 151 -10.30 22.51 15.73
N LYS A 152 -9.33 23.38 16.00
CA LYS A 152 -9.52 24.83 16.11
C LYS A 152 -9.33 25.51 14.75
N ILE A 153 -9.86 26.71 14.64
CA ILE A 153 -9.59 27.63 13.52
C ILE A 153 -8.09 27.81 13.34
N GLY A 154 -7.61 27.88 12.11
CA GLY A 154 -6.19 28.05 11.81
C GLY A 154 -5.39 26.75 11.79
N THR A 155 -5.99 25.61 12.15
CA THR A 155 -5.29 24.32 12.12
C THR A 155 -4.96 23.96 10.67
N PRO A 156 -3.67 23.75 10.33
CA PRO A 156 -3.29 23.31 9.00
C PRO A 156 -3.75 21.87 8.80
N VAL A 157 -4.39 21.60 7.67
CA VAL A 157 -4.87 20.27 7.32
C VAL A 157 -4.55 19.98 5.86
N LYS A 158 -4.47 18.70 5.53
CA LYS A 158 -4.33 18.25 4.13
C LYS A 158 -5.61 17.53 3.74
N VAL A 159 -6.30 17.98 2.69
CA VAL A 159 -7.44 17.24 2.15
C VAL A 159 -6.92 16.01 1.40
N LEU A 160 -7.33 14.84 1.86
CA LEU A 160 -6.95 13.55 1.28
C LEU A 160 -7.98 13.03 0.28
N ASN A 161 -9.27 13.31 0.53
CA ASN A 161 -10.37 12.78 -0.28
C ASN A 161 -11.61 13.67 -0.18
N GLU A 162 -12.51 13.58 -1.16
CA GLU A 162 -13.83 14.19 -1.13
C GLU A 162 -14.91 13.13 -1.41
N ARG A 163 -15.97 13.15 -0.61
CA ARG A 163 -17.16 12.32 -0.80
C ARG A 163 -18.42 13.10 -0.43
N ASP A 164 -19.27 13.36 -1.42
CA ASP A 164 -20.48 14.17 -1.27
C ASP A 164 -20.16 15.54 -0.64
N ASN A 165 -20.63 15.83 0.58
CA ASN A 165 -20.33 17.07 1.31
C ASN A 165 -19.27 16.87 2.41
N TRP A 166 -18.45 15.84 2.29
CA TRP A 166 -17.40 15.49 3.24
C TRP A 166 -16.02 15.53 2.61
N LEU A 167 -15.06 16.04 3.38
CA LEU A 167 -13.65 15.96 3.09
C LEU A 167 -13.00 15.02 4.11
N MET A 168 -12.21 14.06 3.64
CA MET A 168 -11.24 13.40 4.51
C MET A 168 -10.04 14.31 4.61
N ILE A 169 -9.61 14.62 5.83
CA ILE A 169 -8.46 15.47 6.11
C ILE A 169 -7.43 14.72 6.95
N MET A 170 -6.15 15.01 6.74
CA MET A 170 -5.05 14.65 7.63
C MET A 170 -4.73 15.83 8.55
N LEU A 171 -4.65 15.54 9.83
CA LEU A 171 -4.24 16.46 10.88
C LEU A 171 -2.71 16.51 11.03
N PRO A 172 -2.16 17.55 11.68
CA PRO A 172 -0.71 17.68 11.86
C PRO A 172 -0.05 16.54 12.67
N ASP A 173 -0.82 15.84 13.50
CA ASP A 173 -0.38 14.67 14.26
C ASP A 173 -0.40 13.37 13.44
N GLY A 174 -0.81 13.43 12.18
CA GLY A 174 -0.91 12.29 11.26
C GLY A 174 -2.24 11.52 11.33
N GLN A 175 -3.13 11.85 12.27
CA GLN A 175 -4.48 11.28 12.30
C GLN A 175 -5.30 11.80 11.12
N ASP A 176 -6.15 10.96 10.55
CA ASP A 176 -7.12 11.36 9.54
C ASP A 176 -8.56 11.20 9.99
N GLY A 177 -9.44 11.97 9.38
CA GLY A 177 -10.87 11.84 9.61
C GLY A 177 -11.67 12.74 8.71
N TRP A 178 -12.99 12.72 8.88
CA TRP A 178 -13.94 13.35 7.99
C TRP A 178 -14.50 14.64 8.57
N VAL A 179 -14.51 15.71 7.77
CA VAL A 179 -15.13 17.01 8.09
C VAL A 179 -16.09 17.41 6.97
N ARG A 180 -16.99 18.36 7.24
CA ARG A 180 -17.83 18.92 6.17
C ARG A 180 -17.00 19.85 5.29
N LYS A 181 -17.22 19.82 3.97
CA LYS A 181 -16.49 20.65 2.99
C LYS A 181 -16.51 22.14 3.35
N GLN A 182 -17.67 22.63 3.76
CA GLN A 182 -17.85 24.03 4.19
C GLN A 182 -17.03 24.46 5.42
N SER A 183 -16.38 23.54 6.14
CA SER A 183 -15.57 23.86 7.32
C SER A 183 -14.10 24.15 6.99
N ILE A 184 -13.68 23.86 5.76
CA ILE A 184 -12.34 24.07 5.24
C ILE A 184 -12.39 25.14 4.17
N ARG A 185 -11.44 26.06 4.17
CA ARG A 185 -11.18 26.94 3.02
C ARG A 185 -10.13 26.30 2.15
N LEU A 186 -10.57 25.92 0.95
CA LEU A 186 -9.72 25.52 -0.17
C LEU A 186 -9.16 26.76 -0.87
#